data_AF-A0A7K0LH13-F1
#
_entry.id   AF-A0A7K0LH13-F1
#
_cell.length_a   1.000
_cell.length_b   1.000
_cell.length_c   1.000
_cell.angle_alpha   90.00
_cell.angle_beta   90.00
_cell.angle_gamma   90.00
#
_symmetry.space_group_name_H-M   'P 1'
#
loop_
_entity.id
_entity.type
_entity.pdbx_description
1 polymer ?
#
loop_
_entity_poly.entity_id
_entity_poly.type
_entity_poly.pdbx_seq_one_letter_code
_entity_poly.pdbx_strand_id
1 'polypeptide(L)'
;MLPSTARRIAARTLRVRAGAATAALALGLAGGGAVAANLLTTATPAGAAYSADIDNDGIPNGTDSDVDGDGIDNGSDDDVDGDGILNGSDTNVDGDRFLNGSGHETDIDGDGLDDNSVDETDIDGDGLDDDSAEELDIDGDAKLDNSASEKDIDGDALADVSSRETDIDGDGLEDNSVDETDIDGDGLDDNSADETDIDGDEKADDSPQEIDEDGDGLRDNSLAETDIDGDGVSDDSVDEEDIDGDSVDDNSVDELNIDGDSFADDSPSEHDIDGDGVDDSVDTDEDGDGVENESDSDDD
;
A
#
# COMPACT_ATOMS: atom_id res chain seq x y z
N MET A 1 12.24 -49.40 -21.47
CA MET A 1 13.22 -48.96 -22.47
C MET A 1 12.53 -48.05 -23.49
N LEU A 2 12.51 -46.76 -23.17
CA LEU A 2 12.27 -45.62 -24.06
C LEU A 2 13.13 -44.46 -23.49
N PRO A 3 13.83 -43.66 -24.29
CA PRO A 3 14.73 -42.63 -23.76
C PRO A 3 13.98 -41.33 -23.45
N SER A 4 14.36 -40.72 -22.33
CA SER A 4 14.00 -39.37 -21.91
C SER A 4 14.71 -38.34 -22.79
N THR A 5 13.96 -37.39 -23.36
CA THR A 5 14.50 -36.21 -24.05
C THR A 5 14.24 -34.99 -23.18
N ALA A 6 15.25 -34.59 -22.41
CA ALA A 6 15.28 -33.31 -21.73
C ALA A 6 15.51 -32.20 -22.76
N ARG A 7 14.56 -31.27 -22.89
CA ARG A 7 14.76 -29.98 -23.55
C ARG A 7 15.50 -29.07 -22.59
N ARG A 8 16.73 -28.67 -22.94
CA ARG A 8 17.45 -27.58 -22.26
C ARG A 8 16.99 -26.25 -22.84
N ILE A 9 16.35 -25.42 -22.03
CA ILE A 9 16.14 -24.00 -22.32
C ILE A 9 17.47 -23.29 -22.02
N ALA A 10 17.92 -22.46 -22.96
CA ALA A 10 19.15 -21.70 -22.83
C ALA A 10 18.81 -20.32 -22.25
N ALA A 11 19.27 -20.05 -21.03
CA ALA A 11 19.22 -18.74 -20.41
C ALA A 11 20.04 -17.73 -21.25
N ARG A 12 19.41 -16.62 -21.60
CA ARG A 12 19.98 -15.54 -22.40
C ARG A 12 20.33 -14.40 -21.45
N THR A 13 21.58 -14.37 -20.97
CA THR A 13 22.11 -13.29 -20.12
C THR A 13 22.02 -11.94 -20.84
N LEU A 14 21.18 -11.05 -20.34
CA LEU A 14 21.18 -9.62 -20.63
C LEU A 14 22.36 -8.99 -19.86
N ARG A 15 23.17 -8.17 -20.53
CA ARG A 15 24.26 -7.41 -19.90
C ARG A 15 23.85 -5.95 -19.84
N VAL A 16 23.44 -5.50 -18.66
CA VAL A 16 23.30 -4.07 -18.35
C VAL A 16 24.70 -3.43 -18.41
N ARG A 17 24.83 -2.36 -19.20
CA ARG A 17 26.03 -1.52 -19.21
C ARG A 17 25.71 -0.22 -18.49
N ALA A 18 26.14 -0.14 -17.23
CA ALA A 18 26.30 1.12 -16.51
C ALA A 18 27.28 2.03 -17.28
N GLY A 19 26.82 3.23 -17.62
CA GLY A 19 27.58 4.22 -18.39
C GLY A 19 27.52 5.59 -17.74
N ALA A 20 28.22 5.75 -16.61
CA ALA A 20 28.48 7.05 -16.00
C ALA A 20 29.25 7.98 -16.98
N ALA A 21 28.65 9.10 -17.37
CA ALA A 21 29.29 10.11 -18.20
C ALA A 21 29.69 11.33 -17.36
N THR A 22 30.97 11.37 -16.99
CA THR A 22 31.63 12.52 -16.37
C THR A 22 31.82 13.65 -17.40
N ALA A 23 31.34 14.84 -17.07
CA ALA A 23 31.53 16.05 -17.87
C ALA A 23 32.99 16.51 -17.89
N ALA A 24 33.58 16.64 -19.08
CA ALA A 24 34.88 17.29 -19.29
C ALA A 24 34.70 18.59 -20.10
N LEU A 25 34.88 19.71 -19.39
CA LEU A 25 34.93 21.07 -19.92
C LEU A 25 36.16 21.25 -20.83
N ALA A 26 35.97 21.60 -22.10
CA ALA A 26 37.05 22.04 -22.99
C ALA A 26 36.66 23.33 -23.73
N LEU A 27 37.24 24.45 -23.29
CA LEU A 27 37.17 25.75 -23.95
C LEU A 27 38.09 25.77 -25.18
N GLY A 28 37.54 26.09 -26.35
CA GLY A 28 38.33 26.27 -27.58
C GLY A 28 37.60 27.10 -28.63
N LEU A 29 37.74 28.43 -28.57
CA LEU A 29 37.33 29.34 -29.65
C LEU A 29 38.24 29.16 -30.87
N ALA A 30 37.66 28.91 -32.06
CA ALA A 30 37.95 29.65 -33.30
C ALA A 30 37.25 29.05 -34.54
N GLY A 31 36.60 29.90 -35.34
CA GLY A 31 36.42 29.69 -36.77
C GLY A 31 35.00 29.38 -37.23
N GLY A 32 34.40 30.30 -37.99
CA GLY A 32 32.99 30.29 -38.37
C GLY A 32 32.58 29.33 -39.49
N GLY A 33 31.26 29.22 -39.65
CA GLY A 33 30.58 28.52 -40.74
C GLY A 33 29.20 28.08 -40.30
N ALA A 34 28.15 28.70 -40.84
CA ALA A 34 26.77 28.35 -40.58
C ALA A 34 26.40 26.98 -41.16
N VAL A 35 25.84 26.08 -40.34
CA VAL A 35 24.94 24.99 -40.76
C VAL A 35 24.13 24.52 -39.54
N ALA A 36 22.87 24.17 -39.79
CA ALA A 36 21.77 23.92 -38.85
C ALA A 36 22.16 23.24 -37.53
N ALA A 37 21.80 23.88 -36.42
CA ALA A 37 21.68 23.21 -35.13
C ALA A 37 20.37 22.42 -35.16
N ASN A 38 20.47 21.09 -35.27
CA ASN A 38 19.47 20.20 -34.70
C ASN A 38 19.52 20.48 -33.20
N LEU A 39 18.54 21.25 -32.73
CA LEU A 39 18.33 21.48 -31.31
C LEU A 39 17.75 20.17 -30.79
N LEU A 40 18.63 19.26 -30.34
CA LEU A 40 18.22 18.16 -29.47
C LEU A 40 17.82 18.85 -28.16
N THR A 41 16.56 19.26 -28.10
CA THR A 41 15.93 19.68 -26.87
C THR A 41 15.89 18.43 -26.01
N THR A 42 16.59 18.46 -24.89
CA THR A 42 16.30 17.58 -23.77
C THR A 42 14.91 18.01 -23.31
N ALA A 43 13.90 17.22 -23.66
CA ALA A 43 12.57 17.37 -23.09
C ALA A 43 12.73 17.11 -21.59
N THR A 44 12.69 18.19 -20.81
CA THR A 44 11.90 18.19 -19.58
C THR A 44 10.45 18.06 -20.01
N PRO A 45 9.63 17.10 -19.52
CA PRO A 45 8.19 17.29 -19.59
C PRO A 45 7.91 18.46 -18.65
N ALA A 46 7.71 19.62 -19.25
CA ALA A 46 7.31 20.83 -18.57
C ALA A 46 5.94 21.15 -19.13
N GLY A 47 4.91 20.57 -18.51
CA GLY A 47 3.51 20.79 -18.84
C GLY A 47 3.13 20.29 -20.23
N ALA A 48 2.72 19.02 -20.32
CA ALA A 48 1.65 18.68 -21.24
C ALA A 48 0.50 19.66 -20.93
N ALA A 49 -0.02 20.31 -21.97
CA ALA A 49 -1.20 21.12 -21.77
C ALA A 49 -2.35 20.12 -21.64
N TYR A 50 -2.91 19.96 -20.44
CA TYR A 50 -4.13 19.20 -20.19
C TYR A 50 -5.08 19.32 -21.39
N SER A 51 -5.23 18.23 -22.14
CA SER A 51 -6.22 18.11 -23.20
C SER A 51 -7.43 17.46 -22.57
N ALA A 52 -8.61 18.06 -22.72
CA ALA A 52 -9.82 17.45 -22.15
C ALA A 52 -10.37 16.29 -23.00
N ASP A 53 -9.59 15.82 -23.96
CA ASP A 53 -9.92 14.91 -25.08
C ASP A 53 -8.60 14.74 -25.88
N ILE A 54 -7.80 13.72 -25.54
CA ILE A 54 -6.45 13.51 -26.09
C ILE A 54 -6.51 13.05 -27.56
N ASP A 55 -7.34 12.06 -27.87
CA ASP A 55 -7.43 11.46 -29.20
C ASP A 55 -8.30 12.27 -30.21
N ASN A 56 -9.13 13.20 -29.71
CA ASN A 56 -10.08 14.05 -30.44
C ASN A 56 -11.29 13.31 -31.05
N ASP A 57 -11.78 12.24 -30.42
CA ASP A 57 -12.99 11.53 -30.82
C ASP A 57 -14.30 12.20 -30.32
N GLY A 58 -14.19 13.05 -29.29
CA GLY A 58 -15.26 13.79 -28.66
C GLY A 58 -15.79 13.24 -27.33
N ILE A 59 -15.15 12.21 -26.77
CA ILE A 59 -15.31 11.72 -25.40
C ILE A 59 -14.22 12.40 -24.54
N PRO A 60 -14.54 12.90 -23.33
CA PRO A 60 -13.52 13.41 -22.42
C PRO A 60 -12.73 12.29 -21.73
N ASN A 61 -11.42 12.50 -21.55
CA ASN A 61 -10.45 11.58 -20.92
C ASN A 61 -11.00 10.75 -19.76
N GLY A 62 -11.33 11.33 -18.59
CA GLY A 62 -11.92 10.60 -17.46
C GLY A 62 -13.36 10.06 -17.65
N THR A 63 -13.76 9.79 -18.89
CA THR A 63 -14.91 8.95 -19.26
C THR A 63 -14.66 8.17 -20.57
N ASP A 64 -13.43 8.20 -21.08
CA ASP A 64 -13.00 7.61 -22.35
C ASP A 64 -12.21 6.34 -22.07
N SER A 65 -12.66 5.21 -22.61
CA SER A 65 -12.08 3.90 -22.31
C SER A 65 -10.87 3.54 -23.19
N ASP A 66 -10.41 4.48 -24.02
CA ASP A 66 -9.27 4.38 -24.96
C ASP A 66 -8.72 5.81 -25.15
N VAL A 67 -8.15 6.38 -24.08
CA VAL A 67 -7.83 7.82 -23.95
C VAL A 67 -6.92 8.33 -25.07
N ASP A 68 -5.92 7.56 -25.47
CA ASP A 68 -4.97 7.95 -26.51
C ASP A 68 -5.39 7.55 -27.94
N GLY A 69 -6.41 6.68 -28.05
CA GLY A 69 -6.99 6.20 -29.29
C GLY A 69 -6.11 5.22 -30.08
N ASP A 70 -5.22 4.48 -29.42
CA ASP A 70 -4.38 3.47 -30.04
C ASP A 70 -5.13 2.13 -30.31
N GLY A 71 -6.24 1.91 -29.61
CA GLY A 71 -7.12 0.76 -29.72
C GLY A 71 -6.83 -0.39 -28.75
N ILE A 72 -6.10 -0.13 -27.68
CA ILE A 72 -6.07 -0.88 -26.43
C ILE A 72 -7.06 -0.18 -25.47
N ASP A 73 -7.79 -0.95 -24.67
CA ASP A 73 -8.72 -0.35 -23.68
C ASP A 73 -7.89 -0.03 -22.42
N ASN A 74 -8.19 1.07 -21.69
CA ASN A 74 -7.33 1.64 -20.64
C ASN A 74 -6.81 0.62 -19.60
N GLY A 75 -7.67 -0.17 -18.96
CA GLY A 75 -7.28 -1.26 -18.02
C GLY A 75 -6.55 -2.46 -18.66
N SER A 76 -5.88 -2.24 -19.80
CA SER A 76 -4.97 -3.17 -20.45
C SER A 76 -3.83 -2.42 -21.19
N ASP A 77 -3.70 -1.11 -20.97
CA ASP A 77 -2.76 -0.23 -21.64
C ASP A 77 -1.75 0.38 -20.65
N ASP A 78 -0.49 -0.07 -20.71
CA ASP A 78 0.59 0.39 -19.83
C ASP A 78 0.97 1.91 -19.97
N ASP A 79 0.31 2.69 -20.85
CA ASP A 79 0.55 4.12 -21.17
C ASP A 79 -0.77 4.78 -21.62
N VAL A 80 -1.76 4.87 -20.71
CA VAL A 80 -3.17 5.23 -21.01
C VAL A 80 -3.31 6.54 -21.79
N ASP A 81 -2.57 7.59 -21.41
CA ASP A 81 -2.66 8.91 -22.06
C ASP A 81 -1.74 9.07 -23.30
N GLY A 82 -0.87 8.10 -23.54
CA GLY A 82 0.06 8.04 -24.66
C GLY A 82 1.15 9.12 -24.65
N ASP A 83 1.49 9.70 -23.50
CA ASP A 83 2.56 10.69 -23.37
C ASP A 83 3.98 10.09 -23.38
N GLY A 84 4.07 8.77 -23.13
CA GLY A 84 5.29 7.98 -23.12
C GLY A 84 5.98 7.85 -21.76
N ILE A 85 5.31 8.23 -20.68
CA ILE A 85 5.52 7.76 -19.30
C ILE A 85 4.63 6.51 -19.12
N LEU A 86 5.06 5.53 -18.33
CA LEU A 86 4.24 4.34 -18.07
C LEU A 86 3.42 4.61 -16.81
N ASN A 87 2.26 3.98 -16.68
CA ASN A 87 1.26 4.27 -15.64
C ASN A 87 1.83 4.33 -14.20
N GLY A 88 2.53 3.29 -13.72
CA GLY A 88 3.27 3.28 -12.42
C GLY A 88 4.50 4.19 -12.33
N SER A 89 4.56 5.23 -13.15
CA SER A 89 5.48 6.35 -13.04
C SER A 89 4.83 7.66 -13.50
N ASP A 90 3.53 7.65 -13.82
CA ASP A 90 2.74 8.76 -14.30
C ASP A 90 1.71 9.21 -13.26
N THR A 91 1.96 10.38 -12.68
CA THR A 91 1.08 11.02 -11.68
C THR A 91 -0.24 11.58 -12.27
N ASN A 92 -0.59 11.21 -13.50
CA ASN A 92 -1.81 11.55 -14.20
C ASN A 92 -2.05 10.53 -15.34
N VAL A 93 -2.39 9.29 -14.96
CA VAL A 93 -2.47 8.14 -15.88
C VAL A 93 -3.46 8.36 -17.02
N ASP A 94 -4.68 8.83 -16.73
CA ASP A 94 -5.72 9.07 -17.74
C ASP A 94 -5.57 10.43 -18.49
N GLY A 95 -4.58 11.24 -18.12
CA GLY A 95 -4.29 12.54 -18.71
C GLY A 95 -5.37 13.60 -18.50
N ASP A 96 -6.31 13.43 -17.57
CA ASP A 96 -7.43 14.34 -17.35
C ASP A 96 -7.04 15.63 -16.59
N ARG A 97 -7.99 16.30 -15.94
CA ARG A 97 -7.75 17.58 -15.22
C ARG A 97 -7.30 17.41 -13.77
N PHE A 98 -7.36 16.22 -13.21
CA PHE A 98 -6.89 15.86 -11.88
C PHE A 98 -5.53 15.16 -12.01
N LEU A 99 -4.94 14.84 -10.88
CA LEU A 99 -3.70 14.09 -10.73
C LEU A 99 -4.07 12.94 -9.80
N ASN A 100 -3.39 11.80 -9.85
CA ASN A 100 -3.85 10.60 -9.14
C ASN A 100 -4.15 10.86 -7.64
N GLY A 101 -3.17 11.28 -6.83
CA GLY A 101 -3.38 11.67 -5.42
C GLY A 101 -4.13 13.00 -5.17
N SER A 102 -4.97 13.45 -6.11
CA SER A 102 -6.00 14.45 -5.83
C SER A 102 -7.27 13.72 -5.44
N GLY A 103 -7.78 13.92 -4.22
CA GLY A 103 -9.12 13.44 -3.80
C GLY A 103 -10.34 14.07 -4.50
N HIS A 104 -10.30 14.12 -5.82
CA HIS A 104 -11.35 14.40 -6.80
C HIS A 104 -11.15 13.55 -8.06
N GLU A 105 -9.97 12.94 -8.22
CA GLU A 105 -9.81 11.73 -9.01
C GLU A 105 -10.46 10.56 -8.27
N THR A 106 -11.06 9.64 -9.02
CA THR A 106 -11.78 8.47 -8.48
C THR A 106 -11.80 7.29 -9.46
N ASP A 107 -10.96 7.34 -10.51
CA ASP A 107 -10.85 6.38 -11.62
C ASP A 107 -9.49 6.68 -12.28
N ILE A 108 -8.40 6.37 -11.56
CA ILE A 108 -7.03 6.85 -11.85
C ILE A 108 -6.58 6.42 -13.25
N ASP A 109 -6.77 5.14 -13.59
CA ASP A 109 -6.40 4.58 -14.90
C ASP A 109 -7.46 4.84 -16.00
N GLY A 110 -8.66 5.29 -15.61
CA GLY A 110 -9.75 5.62 -16.51
C GLY A 110 -10.45 4.42 -17.16
N ASP A 111 -10.30 3.20 -16.64
CA ASP A 111 -10.94 2.00 -17.22
C ASP A 111 -12.46 1.96 -17.00
N GLY A 112 -12.95 2.79 -16.07
CA GLY A 112 -14.35 2.96 -15.73
C GLY A 112 -14.85 2.11 -14.56
N LEU A 113 -13.95 1.51 -13.79
CA LEU A 113 -14.13 1.16 -12.38
C LEU A 113 -13.75 2.37 -11.51
N ASP A 114 -14.46 2.56 -10.40
CA ASP A 114 -14.12 3.66 -9.49
C ASP A 114 -13.06 3.10 -8.51
N ASP A 115 -12.05 3.88 -8.08
CA ASP A 115 -10.92 3.37 -7.26
C ASP A 115 -11.39 2.58 -6.01
N ASN A 116 -12.42 3.05 -5.27
CA ASN A 116 -13.02 2.29 -4.14
C ASN A 116 -13.98 1.14 -4.50
N SER A 117 -13.89 0.65 -5.72
CA SER A 117 -14.67 -0.51 -6.13
C SER A 117 -13.91 -1.76 -5.75
N VAL A 118 -14.48 -2.63 -4.93
CA VAL A 118 -13.99 -4.02 -4.68
C VAL A 118 -13.80 -4.94 -5.93
N ASP A 119 -14.11 -4.42 -7.13
CA ASP A 119 -13.88 -5.11 -8.41
C ASP A 119 -12.68 -4.47 -9.17
N GLU A 120 -12.14 -3.35 -8.70
CA GLU A 120 -10.87 -2.72 -9.10
C GLU A 120 -9.76 -3.39 -8.30
N THR A 121 -8.64 -3.71 -8.95
CA THR A 121 -7.51 -4.43 -8.33
C THR A 121 -6.17 -4.03 -8.95
N ASP A 122 -6.11 -2.95 -9.72
CA ASP A 122 -4.92 -2.38 -10.39
C ASP A 122 -5.20 -0.87 -10.57
N ILE A 123 -5.28 -0.15 -9.46
CA ILE A 123 -5.81 1.23 -9.39
C ILE A 123 -5.07 2.20 -10.34
N ASP A 124 -3.75 2.10 -10.40
CA ASP A 124 -2.95 2.93 -11.32
C ASP A 124 -2.83 2.36 -12.74
N GLY A 125 -3.24 1.11 -12.96
CA GLY A 125 -3.21 0.43 -14.25
C GLY A 125 -1.82 0.06 -14.74
N ASP A 126 -0.79 -0.05 -13.88
CA ASP A 126 0.56 -0.44 -14.29
C ASP A 126 0.72 -1.94 -14.58
N GLY A 127 -0.27 -2.75 -14.18
CA GLY A 127 -0.32 -4.19 -14.37
C GLY A 127 0.31 -5.00 -13.25
N LEU A 128 0.55 -4.39 -12.10
CA LEU A 128 0.67 -5.03 -10.80
C LEU A 128 -0.71 -4.99 -10.12
N ASP A 129 -1.12 -6.11 -9.55
CA ASP A 129 -2.39 -6.13 -8.81
C ASP A 129 -2.14 -5.42 -7.47
N ASP A 130 -3.11 -4.69 -6.90
CA ASP A 130 -2.93 -3.92 -5.65
C ASP A 130 -2.43 -4.83 -4.49
N ASP A 131 -2.94 -6.07 -4.39
CA ASP A 131 -2.52 -7.14 -3.44
C ASP A 131 -1.07 -7.66 -3.61
N SER A 132 -0.33 -7.12 -4.58
CA SER A 132 1.00 -7.58 -4.92
C SER A 132 2.02 -6.88 -4.04
N ALA A 133 2.76 -7.64 -3.23
CA ALA A 133 3.95 -7.16 -2.50
C ALA A 133 5.12 -6.60 -3.37
N GLU A 134 4.92 -6.44 -4.68
CA GLU A 134 5.81 -5.79 -5.63
C GLU A 134 5.28 -4.44 -6.15
N GLU A 135 4.01 -4.14 -5.88
CA GLU A 135 3.39 -2.81 -5.92
C GLU A 135 3.75 -2.06 -4.64
N LEU A 136 4.03 -0.76 -4.74
CA LEU A 136 4.52 0.08 -3.62
C LEU A 136 4.10 1.56 -3.78
N ASP A 137 3.21 1.88 -4.70
CA ASP A 137 2.68 3.21 -5.05
C ASP A 137 1.30 2.98 -5.70
N ILE A 138 0.34 2.44 -4.94
CA ILE A 138 -0.96 1.93 -5.45
C ILE A 138 -1.74 3.00 -6.23
N ASP A 139 -1.80 4.24 -5.73
CA ASP A 139 -2.43 5.35 -6.45
C ASP A 139 -1.56 5.95 -7.57
N GLY A 140 -0.30 5.54 -7.71
CA GLY A 140 0.63 6.03 -8.72
C GLY A 140 0.97 7.53 -8.62
N ASP A 141 0.74 8.20 -7.50
CA ASP A 141 0.97 9.64 -7.34
C ASP A 141 2.44 10.02 -7.07
N ALA A 142 3.32 9.02 -7.04
CA ALA A 142 4.76 9.10 -6.78
C ALA A 142 5.12 9.32 -5.31
N LYS A 143 4.25 8.88 -4.40
CA LYS A 143 4.51 8.63 -2.99
C LYS A 143 4.44 7.12 -2.79
N LEU A 144 5.36 6.59 -1.98
CA LEU A 144 5.31 5.16 -1.69
C LEU A 144 4.31 4.95 -0.56
N ASP A 145 3.67 3.80 -0.50
CA ASP A 145 2.60 3.50 0.48
C ASP A 145 3.13 3.70 1.92
N ASN A 146 4.25 3.08 2.28
CA ASN A 146 4.94 3.35 3.57
C ASN A 146 5.60 4.73 3.75
N SER A 147 5.43 5.66 2.82
CA SER A 147 5.87 7.02 3.05
C SER A 147 4.93 7.69 4.03
N ALA A 148 5.49 8.25 5.11
CA ALA A 148 4.80 9.23 5.99
C ALA A 148 4.44 10.59 5.33
N SER A 149 4.16 10.59 4.05
CA SER A 149 3.57 11.70 3.31
C SER A 149 2.43 11.21 2.40
N GLU A 150 2.29 9.89 2.27
CA GLU A 150 1.06 9.26 1.82
C GLU A 150 0.00 9.34 2.92
N LYS A 151 -1.25 9.47 2.50
CA LYS A 151 -2.41 9.70 3.37
C LYS A 151 -3.71 9.17 2.79
N ASP A 152 -3.63 8.46 1.67
CA ASP A 152 -4.72 8.08 0.77
C ASP A 152 -4.12 7.02 -0.17
N ILE A 153 -3.74 5.85 0.37
CA ILE A 153 -2.92 4.84 -0.32
C ILE A 153 -3.61 4.35 -1.61
N ASP A 154 -4.90 4.02 -1.54
CA ASP A 154 -5.74 3.63 -2.67
C ASP A 154 -6.20 4.81 -3.57
N GLY A 155 -5.96 6.05 -3.14
CA GLY A 155 -6.35 7.26 -3.87
C GLY A 155 -7.87 7.51 -4.01
N ASP A 156 -8.75 6.82 -3.27
CA ASP A 156 -10.22 6.91 -3.48
C ASP A 156 -10.86 8.22 -2.99
N ALA A 157 -10.05 9.09 -2.38
CA ALA A 157 -10.37 10.35 -1.73
C ALA A 157 -10.86 10.27 -0.27
N LEU A 158 -10.69 9.15 0.42
CA LEU A 158 -11.09 8.97 1.81
C LEU A 158 -10.00 9.14 2.85
N ALA A 159 -8.72 9.01 2.58
CA ALA A 159 -7.66 9.06 3.58
C ALA A 159 -7.71 8.02 4.70
N ASP A 160 -6.62 7.27 4.81
CA ASP A 160 -6.38 6.09 5.67
C ASP A 160 -6.87 6.31 7.11
N VAL A 161 -6.46 7.42 7.76
CA VAL A 161 -6.88 7.84 9.12
C VAL A 161 -8.41 8.05 9.34
N SER A 162 -9.23 7.92 8.30
CA SER A 162 -10.66 8.12 8.34
C SER A 162 -11.37 6.84 8.76
N SER A 163 -12.10 6.89 9.88
CA SER A 163 -13.18 5.92 10.24
C SER A 163 -14.32 5.65 9.21
N ARG A 164 -14.17 6.00 7.93
CA ARG A 164 -15.03 5.55 6.82
C ARG A 164 -14.22 4.89 5.72
N GLU A 165 -12.91 4.98 5.81
CA GLU A 165 -12.06 4.03 5.13
C GLU A 165 -12.23 2.68 5.80
N THR A 166 -12.22 1.64 4.98
CA THR A 166 -12.41 0.25 5.39
C THR A 166 -11.62 -0.72 4.50
N ASP A 167 -10.80 -0.20 3.58
CA ASP A 167 -10.04 -0.91 2.55
C ASP A 167 -8.86 0.03 2.17
N ILE A 168 -7.86 0.13 3.04
CA ILE A 168 -6.80 1.17 2.98
C ILE A 168 -5.94 1.05 1.71
N ASP A 169 -5.57 -0.17 1.35
CA ASP A 169 -4.77 -0.46 0.16
C ASP A 169 -5.61 -0.60 -1.13
N GLY A 170 -6.93 -0.77 -1.01
CA GLY A 170 -7.85 -0.82 -2.13
C GLY A 170 -7.85 -2.17 -2.88
N ASP A 171 -7.29 -3.25 -2.30
CA ASP A 171 -7.20 -4.56 -2.97
C ASP A 171 -8.56 -5.29 -3.09
N GLY A 172 -9.58 -4.75 -2.40
CA GLY A 172 -10.95 -5.24 -2.38
C GLY A 172 -11.28 -6.18 -1.21
N LEU A 173 -10.37 -6.33 -0.25
CA LEU A 173 -10.59 -6.90 1.07
C LEU A 173 -10.82 -5.75 2.08
N GLU A 174 -11.73 -5.96 3.03
CA GLU A 174 -11.95 -4.94 4.07
C GLU A 174 -10.85 -5.09 5.13
N ASP A 175 -10.33 -4.03 5.74
CA ASP A 175 -9.22 -4.08 6.71
C ASP A 175 -9.43 -5.15 7.81
N ASN A 176 -10.66 -5.28 8.35
CA ASN A 176 -11.03 -6.32 9.34
C ASN A 176 -11.33 -7.71 8.77
N SER A 177 -10.94 -7.97 7.53
CA SER A 177 -11.09 -9.26 6.90
C SER A 177 -9.98 -10.18 7.37
N VAL A 178 -10.32 -11.32 7.96
CA VAL A 178 -9.35 -12.38 8.29
C VAL A 178 -8.57 -12.98 7.10
N ASP A 179 -8.91 -12.58 5.87
CA ASP A 179 -8.19 -12.98 4.66
C ASP A 179 -7.27 -11.83 4.16
N GLU A 180 -7.33 -10.65 4.78
CA GLU A 180 -6.41 -9.50 4.63
C GLU A 180 -5.14 -9.76 5.44
N THR A 181 -3.99 -9.35 4.92
CA THR A 181 -2.68 -9.63 5.53
C THR A 181 -1.64 -8.53 5.32
N ASP A 182 -1.95 -7.44 4.62
CA ASP A 182 -1.05 -6.31 4.29
C ASP A 182 -1.90 -5.03 4.19
N ILE A 183 -2.46 -4.57 5.32
CA ILE A 183 -3.53 -3.54 5.36
C ILE A 183 -3.13 -2.22 4.69
N ASP A 184 -1.87 -1.79 4.82
CA ASP A 184 -1.36 -0.57 4.19
C ASP A 184 -0.75 -0.78 2.79
N GLY A 185 -0.73 -2.03 2.30
CA GLY A 185 -0.23 -2.39 0.97
C GLY A 185 1.25 -2.10 0.75
N ASP A 186 2.07 -1.91 1.80
CA ASP A 186 3.49 -1.55 1.61
C ASP A 186 4.39 -2.73 1.17
N GLY A 187 3.80 -3.93 1.10
CA GLY A 187 4.46 -5.17 0.74
C GLY A 187 5.10 -5.90 1.92
N LEU A 188 4.70 -5.58 3.15
CA LEU A 188 5.08 -6.27 4.38
C LEU A 188 3.82 -6.82 5.05
N ASP A 189 3.70 -8.15 5.07
CA ASP A 189 2.59 -8.79 5.79
C ASP A 189 2.45 -8.25 7.24
N ASP A 190 1.25 -8.00 7.76
CA ASP A 190 1.00 -7.37 9.08
C ASP A 190 1.76 -8.08 10.23
N ASN A 191 1.80 -9.42 10.20
CA ASN A 191 2.57 -10.25 11.16
C ASN A 191 4.11 -10.22 10.98
N SER A 192 4.61 -9.41 10.07
CA SER A 192 6.04 -9.27 9.81
C SER A 192 6.68 -8.46 10.93
N ALA A 193 7.65 -9.04 11.63
CA ALA A 193 8.45 -8.29 12.61
C ALA A 193 9.32 -7.13 12.05
N ASP A 194 9.25 -6.86 10.75
CA ASP A 194 9.84 -5.67 10.12
C ASP A 194 8.76 -4.60 9.79
N GLU A 195 7.47 -4.94 9.96
CA GLU A 195 6.32 -4.02 9.93
C GLU A 195 6.20 -3.28 11.26
N THR A 196 5.79 -2.02 11.18
CA THR A 196 5.77 -1.10 12.33
C THR A 196 4.67 -0.04 12.26
N ASP A 197 3.78 -0.04 11.27
CA ASP A 197 2.70 0.94 11.02
C ASP A 197 1.60 0.26 10.20
N ILE A 198 0.90 -0.74 10.77
CA ILE A 198 -0.01 -1.67 10.06
C ILE A 198 -1.09 -0.95 9.23
N ASP A 199 -1.67 0.12 9.76
CA ASP A 199 -2.71 0.92 9.07
C ASP A 199 -2.15 2.08 8.21
N GLY A 200 -0.83 2.21 8.12
CA GLY A 200 -0.15 3.24 7.33
C GLY A 200 -0.38 4.69 7.80
N ASP A 201 -0.93 4.93 8.99
CA ASP A 201 -1.49 6.25 9.36
C ASP A 201 -0.45 7.26 9.91
N GLU A 202 0.84 6.88 9.86
CA GLU A 202 2.03 7.53 10.42
C GLU A 202 2.22 7.37 11.93
N LYS A 203 1.51 6.44 12.56
CA LYS A 203 1.60 6.16 13.99
C LYS A 203 1.91 4.68 14.19
N ALA A 204 3.21 4.44 14.26
CA ALA A 204 3.71 3.12 14.58
C ALA A 204 2.97 2.42 15.73
N ASP A 205 2.77 1.11 15.58
CA ASP A 205 1.94 0.27 16.46
C ASP A 205 2.36 0.43 17.94
N ASP A 206 3.68 0.48 18.23
CA ASP A 206 4.23 0.73 19.59
C ASP A 206 3.97 2.13 20.20
N SER A 207 3.24 2.99 19.49
CA SER A 207 2.99 4.38 19.84
C SER A 207 1.82 4.49 20.81
N PRO A 208 1.96 5.18 21.97
CA PRO A 208 0.84 5.45 22.86
C PRO A 208 -0.10 6.57 22.34
N GLN A 209 -0.02 6.87 21.06
CA GLN A 209 -0.97 7.70 20.33
C GLN A 209 -1.76 6.88 19.32
N GLU A 210 -1.31 5.66 19.04
CA GLU A 210 -2.12 4.65 18.37
C GLU A 210 -3.21 4.17 19.30
N ILE A 211 -4.37 3.98 18.68
CA ILE A 211 -5.64 3.71 19.35
C ILE A 211 -6.60 2.95 18.41
N ASP A 212 -6.11 2.45 17.28
CA ASP A 212 -6.83 1.79 16.17
C ASP A 212 -5.77 1.07 15.30
N GLU A 213 -5.05 0.09 15.86
CA GLU A 213 -3.83 -0.50 15.24
C GLU A 213 -4.05 -1.04 13.80
N ASP A 214 -5.17 -1.73 13.53
CA ASP A 214 -5.54 -2.27 12.20
C ASP A 214 -6.30 -1.27 11.30
N GLY A 215 -6.60 -0.05 11.79
CA GLY A 215 -7.32 0.95 11.02
C GLY A 215 -8.81 0.68 10.72
N ASP A 216 -9.43 -0.41 11.21
CA ASP A 216 -10.79 -0.81 10.81
C ASP A 216 -11.91 0.13 11.32
N GLY A 217 -11.53 1.04 12.22
CA GLY A 217 -12.37 2.04 12.87
C GLY A 217 -12.93 1.64 14.23
N LEU A 218 -12.49 0.52 14.80
CA LEU A 218 -12.78 0.00 16.14
C LEU A 218 -11.53 -0.01 17.03
N ARG A 219 -11.12 1.17 17.51
CA ARG A 219 -10.27 1.28 18.72
C ARG A 219 -10.09 0.03 19.59
N ASP A 220 -8.87 -0.42 19.73
CA ASP A 220 -8.32 -1.54 20.50
C ASP A 220 -8.99 -1.71 21.87
N ASN A 221 -9.14 -0.64 22.68
CA ASN A 221 -9.91 -0.71 23.95
C ASN A 221 -11.44 -0.96 23.84
N SER A 222 -11.95 -1.27 22.66
CA SER A 222 -13.34 -1.56 22.39
C SER A 222 -13.61 -3.03 22.62
N LEU A 223 -14.55 -3.36 23.52
CA LEU A 223 -15.07 -4.74 23.70
C LEU A 223 -15.74 -5.37 22.44
N ALA A 224 -15.70 -4.69 21.30
CA ALA A 224 -16.18 -5.20 20.03
C ALA A 224 -15.04 -5.46 19.04
N GLU A 225 -13.83 -5.01 19.39
CA GLU A 225 -12.60 -5.42 18.74
C GLU A 225 -12.20 -6.79 19.30
N THR A 226 -11.65 -7.62 18.44
CA THR A 226 -11.29 -9.01 18.71
C THR A 226 -10.11 -9.51 17.87
N ASP A 227 -9.48 -8.63 17.09
CA ASP A 227 -8.37 -8.91 16.15
C ASP A 227 -7.52 -7.63 16.01
N ILE A 228 -6.87 -7.19 17.10
CA ILE A 228 -6.34 -5.82 17.26
C ILE A 228 -5.33 -5.41 16.19
N ASP A 229 -4.41 -6.31 15.83
CA ASP A 229 -3.39 -6.09 14.81
C ASP A 229 -3.86 -6.40 13.38
N GLY A 230 -5.10 -6.89 13.22
CA GLY A 230 -5.68 -7.18 11.91
C GLY A 230 -5.09 -8.40 11.18
N ASP A 231 -4.22 -9.22 11.80
CA ASP A 231 -3.49 -10.29 11.09
C ASP A 231 -4.37 -11.52 10.69
N GLY A 232 -5.64 -11.48 11.12
CA GLY A 232 -6.66 -12.50 10.89
C GLY A 232 -6.69 -13.61 11.94
N VAL A 233 -5.96 -13.48 13.05
CA VAL A 233 -5.89 -14.41 14.17
C VAL A 233 -6.36 -13.76 15.47
N SER A 234 -7.66 -13.53 15.56
CA SER A 234 -8.39 -13.14 16.78
C SER A 234 -7.71 -13.37 18.15
N ASP A 235 -7.70 -12.34 18.99
CA ASP A 235 -6.95 -12.24 20.26
C ASP A 235 -7.16 -13.41 21.26
N ASP A 236 -8.36 -14.01 21.38
CA ASP A 236 -8.63 -15.23 22.22
C ASP A 236 -8.06 -16.53 21.59
N SER A 237 -7.31 -16.42 20.51
CA SER A 237 -6.71 -17.55 19.82
C SER A 237 -5.37 -17.92 20.44
N VAL A 238 -5.26 -19.17 20.89
CA VAL A 238 -3.96 -19.74 21.32
C VAL A 238 -2.88 -19.84 20.22
N ASP A 239 -3.26 -19.55 18.97
CA ASP A 239 -2.33 -19.48 17.85
C ASP A 239 -1.89 -18.02 17.60
N GLU A 240 -2.45 -17.04 18.32
CA GLU A 240 -1.98 -15.66 18.40
C GLU A 240 -0.78 -15.58 19.36
N GLU A 241 0.28 -14.90 18.93
CA GLU A 241 1.51 -14.75 19.70
C GLU A 241 1.86 -13.28 19.99
N ASP A 242 1.22 -12.28 19.36
CA ASP A 242 1.58 -10.84 19.36
C ASP A 242 0.33 -9.94 19.11
N ILE A 243 -0.61 -9.87 20.06
CA ILE A 243 -1.95 -9.28 19.88
C ILE A 243 -1.95 -7.82 19.35
N ASP A 244 -0.99 -7.00 19.75
CA ASP A 244 -0.90 -5.59 19.33
C ASP A 244 0.04 -5.33 18.16
N GLY A 245 0.62 -6.38 17.57
CA GLY A 245 1.50 -6.29 16.41
C GLY A 245 2.83 -5.56 16.65
N ASP A 246 3.20 -5.21 17.90
CA ASP A 246 4.39 -4.37 18.18
C ASP A 246 5.75 -5.11 18.00
N SER A 247 5.69 -6.38 17.55
CA SER A 247 6.79 -7.32 17.39
C SER A 247 7.39 -7.85 18.70
N VAL A 248 6.63 -7.82 19.81
CA VAL A 248 7.03 -8.30 21.13
C VAL A 248 6.00 -9.28 21.70
N ASP A 249 5.97 -10.48 21.11
CA ASP A 249 5.44 -11.74 21.68
C ASP A 249 4.82 -11.64 23.10
N ASP A 250 3.52 -11.85 23.26
CA ASP A 250 2.75 -11.62 24.49
C ASP A 250 3.35 -12.31 25.72
N ASN A 251 4.01 -13.45 25.51
CA ASN A 251 4.66 -14.24 26.55
C ASN A 251 6.06 -13.70 26.94
N SER A 252 6.49 -12.60 26.34
CA SER A 252 7.76 -11.94 26.56
C SER A 252 7.75 -11.13 27.85
N VAL A 253 8.80 -11.27 28.64
CA VAL A 253 8.99 -10.44 29.85
C VAL A 253 9.29 -8.97 29.56
N ASP A 254 9.54 -8.65 28.29
CA ASP A 254 9.76 -7.29 27.84
C ASP A 254 8.43 -6.67 27.36
N GLU A 255 7.35 -7.46 27.24
CA GLU A 255 5.98 -7.00 26.97
C GLU A 255 5.35 -6.42 28.23
N LEU A 256 4.59 -5.34 28.05
CA LEU A 256 4.03 -4.49 29.09
C LEU A 256 2.59 -4.05 28.82
N ASN A 257 2.04 -4.31 27.63
CA ASN A 257 0.77 -3.86 27.10
C ASN A 257 0.31 -4.78 25.96
N ILE A 258 -0.20 -5.96 26.30
CA ILE A 258 -0.54 -7.01 25.33
C ILE A 258 -1.57 -6.55 24.26
N ASP A 259 -2.55 -5.73 24.65
CA ASP A 259 -3.68 -5.33 23.78
C ASP A 259 -3.53 -3.96 23.10
N GLY A 260 -2.34 -3.34 23.07
CA GLY A 260 -2.16 -2.06 22.34
C GLY A 260 -2.89 -0.83 22.92
N ASP A 261 -3.81 -0.99 23.88
CA ASP A 261 -4.91 -0.05 24.16
C ASP A 261 -4.53 1.28 24.87
N SER A 262 -3.21 1.48 25.03
CA SER A 262 -2.49 2.51 25.77
C SER A 262 -2.47 2.37 27.31
N PHE A 263 -2.99 1.29 27.91
CA PHE A 263 -3.05 1.16 29.36
C PHE A 263 -1.97 0.35 30.07
N ALA A 264 -1.21 -0.57 29.51
CA ALA A 264 -0.28 -1.45 30.21
C ALA A 264 -0.93 -2.38 31.25
N ASP A 265 -0.57 -3.66 31.21
CA ASP A 265 -1.24 -4.76 31.94
C ASP A 265 -1.28 -4.52 33.47
N ASP A 266 -0.22 -3.90 34.03
CA ASP A 266 -0.13 -3.60 35.47
C ASP A 266 -1.00 -2.41 35.94
N SER A 267 -1.69 -1.76 35.01
CA SER A 267 -2.48 -0.56 35.23
C SER A 267 -3.81 -0.86 35.89
N PRO A 268 -4.21 -0.13 36.96
CA PRO A 268 -5.55 -0.27 37.53
C PRO A 268 -6.68 0.25 36.64
N SER A 269 -6.34 0.77 35.46
CA SER A 269 -7.31 1.19 34.45
C SER A 269 -7.49 0.14 33.36
N GLU A 270 -6.62 -0.87 33.34
CA GLU A 270 -6.77 -2.06 32.53
C GLU A 270 -7.85 -2.96 33.12
N HIS A 271 -8.66 -3.52 32.23
CA HIS A 271 -9.74 -4.43 32.52
C HIS A 271 -9.88 -5.55 31.49
N ASP A 272 -9.10 -5.61 30.41
CA ASP A 272 -9.22 -6.55 29.29
C ASP A 272 -7.84 -6.82 28.65
N ILE A 273 -6.91 -7.42 29.40
CA ILE A 273 -5.46 -7.47 29.06
C ILE A 273 -5.16 -8.05 27.67
N ASP A 274 -5.94 -9.02 27.20
CA ASP A 274 -5.78 -9.67 25.90
C ASP A 274 -6.76 -9.19 24.83
N GLY A 275 -7.47 -8.09 25.06
CA GLY A 275 -8.32 -7.48 24.02
C GLY A 275 -9.57 -8.27 23.61
N ASP A 276 -9.83 -9.48 24.13
CA ASP A 276 -10.85 -10.41 23.60
C ASP A 276 -12.32 -9.98 23.82
N GLY A 277 -12.52 -8.87 24.54
CA GLY A 277 -13.80 -8.30 24.91
C GLY A 277 -14.42 -8.90 26.19
N VAL A 278 -13.67 -9.63 27.00
CA VAL A 278 -14.10 -10.34 28.21
C VAL A 278 -13.34 -9.90 29.48
N ASP A 279 -13.65 -8.70 29.97
CA ASP A 279 -13.28 -8.18 31.32
C ASP A 279 -12.56 -9.16 32.29
N ASP A 280 -11.27 -8.92 32.60
CA ASP A 280 -10.35 -9.74 33.43
C ASP A 280 -11.01 -10.29 34.71
N SER A 281 -11.94 -9.53 35.28
CA SER A 281 -12.61 -9.93 36.53
C SER A 281 -13.50 -11.16 36.40
N VAL A 282 -13.81 -11.56 35.16
CA VAL A 282 -14.57 -12.74 34.80
C VAL A 282 -13.83 -13.67 33.84
N ASP A 283 -12.71 -13.27 33.28
CA ASP A 283 -11.90 -14.13 32.43
C ASP A 283 -11.24 -15.29 33.19
N THR A 284 -11.00 -16.35 32.45
CA THR A 284 -10.25 -17.53 32.84
C THR A 284 -8.87 -17.64 32.19
N ASP A 285 -8.60 -16.92 31.10
CA ASP A 285 -7.29 -16.62 30.48
C ASP A 285 -7.23 -15.08 30.41
N GLU A 286 -6.45 -14.43 31.26
CA GLU A 286 -6.35 -12.95 31.22
C GLU A 286 -5.39 -12.48 30.10
N ASP A 287 -4.54 -13.35 29.56
CA ASP A 287 -3.45 -13.04 28.63
C ASP A 287 -3.52 -13.83 27.30
N GLY A 288 -4.66 -14.41 26.93
CA GLY A 288 -4.87 -15.07 25.64
C GLY A 288 -4.05 -16.35 25.33
N ASP A 289 -3.05 -16.72 26.13
CA ASP A 289 -2.03 -17.75 25.77
C ASP A 289 -2.56 -19.21 25.77
N GLY A 290 -3.81 -19.41 26.21
CA GLY A 290 -4.47 -20.71 26.32
C GLY A 290 -4.22 -21.47 27.63
N VAL A 291 -3.65 -20.84 28.65
CA VAL A 291 -3.29 -21.42 29.95
C VAL A 291 -4.03 -20.73 31.11
N GLU A 292 -5.18 -21.31 31.48
CA GLU A 292 -6.02 -20.79 32.58
C GLU A 292 -5.25 -20.15 33.78
N ASN A 293 -5.63 -18.94 34.20
CA ASN A 293 -4.97 -18.10 35.25
C ASN A 293 -4.61 -18.87 36.54
N GLU A 294 -5.36 -19.93 36.90
CA GLU A 294 -5.05 -20.75 38.09
C GLU A 294 -3.84 -21.70 37.92
N SER A 295 -3.41 -21.90 36.68
CA SER A 295 -2.33 -22.76 36.22
C SER A 295 -1.15 -21.97 35.64
N ASP A 296 -1.35 -20.67 35.39
CA ASP A 296 -0.35 -19.80 34.82
C ASP A 296 0.74 -19.36 35.82
N SER A 297 1.94 -19.13 35.28
CA SER A 297 3.14 -18.72 36.01
C SER A 297 3.78 -17.42 35.52
N ASP A 298 3.25 -16.92 34.42
CA ASP A 298 3.56 -15.75 33.63
C ASP A 298 2.59 -14.63 34.13
N ASP A 299 2.78 -13.36 33.78
CA ASP A 299 2.29 -12.24 34.61
C ASP A 299 0.75 -12.05 34.58
N ASP A 300 0.10 -12.09 35.76
CA ASP A 300 -1.16 -11.38 36.09
C ASP A 300 -0.93 -10.12 36.97
#